data_AF-A0A8T0FP06-F1
#
_entry.id   AF-A0A8T0FP06-F1
#
_cell.length_a   1.000
_cell.length_b   1.000
_cell.length_c   1.000
_cell.angle_alpha   90.00
_cell.angle_beta   90.00
_cell.angle_gamma   90.00
#
_symmetry.space_group_name_H-M   'P 1'
#
loop_
_entity.id
_entity.type
_entity.pdbx_description
1 polymer ?
#
loop_
_entity_poly.entity_id
_entity_poly.type
_entity_poly.pdbx_seq_one_letter_code
_entity_poly.pdbx_strand_id
1 'polypeptide(L)'
;MKTLFFACFCLIICSYVQAIDYVKCGSGKQILNLKELRINPDPIRLSGKNALISIDAALNEEIPAGAKIHIKAWKVKKIFAWDIYLKAPCLLAIGCDVEHCKFFKYFSGENMCPVKPQSFRGEAIEIEMPELGSFVKWFASGRFWIEVQIIGRNSEQLSCYSIKGEAKALFAPLKPNSMSQKIEKQISE
;
A
#
# COMPACT_ATOMS: atom_id res chain seq x y z
N MET A 1 10.68 -40.19 -30.55
CA MET A 1 10.88 -38.74 -30.78
C MET A 1 9.54 -38.00 -30.62
N LYS A 2 8.94 -37.98 -29.41
CA LYS A 2 7.63 -37.32 -29.14
C LYS A 2 7.49 -36.73 -27.73
N THR A 3 8.52 -36.81 -26.88
CA THR A 3 8.45 -36.40 -25.46
C THR A 3 9.03 -35.02 -25.16
N LEU A 4 9.59 -34.31 -26.14
CA LEU A 4 10.25 -33.02 -25.90
C LEU A 4 9.34 -31.78 -25.99
N PHE A 5 8.13 -31.90 -26.57
CA PHE A 5 7.27 -30.74 -26.83
C PHE A 5 6.37 -30.32 -25.65
N PHE A 6 6.15 -31.20 -24.66
CA PHE A 6 5.25 -30.90 -23.53
C PHE A 6 5.93 -30.09 -22.40
N ALA A 7 7.27 -30.06 -22.35
CA ALA A 7 8.00 -29.34 -21.31
C ALA A 7 8.02 -27.81 -21.51
N CYS A 8 7.82 -27.33 -22.74
CA CYS A 8 7.90 -25.90 -23.04
C CYS A 8 6.57 -25.16 -22.83
N PHE A 9 5.44 -25.86 -22.79
CA PHE A 9 4.12 -25.24 -22.60
C PHE A 9 3.83 -24.84 -21.14
N CYS A 10 4.51 -25.46 -20.17
CA CYS A 10 4.40 -25.09 -18.75
C CYS A 10 5.14 -23.79 -18.38
N LEU A 11 6.11 -23.35 -19.19
CA LEU A 11 6.87 -22.11 -18.93
C LEU A 11 6.12 -20.83 -19.32
N ILE A 12 5.03 -20.94 -20.10
CA ILE A 12 4.19 -19.80 -20.49
C ILE A 12 3.14 -19.47 -19.39
N ILE A 13 2.95 -20.38 -18.42
CA ILE A 13 2.06 -20.19 -17.27
C ILE A 13 2.82 -19.66 -16.04
N CYS A 14 3.97 -19.00 -16.25
CA CYS A 14 4.51 -18.03 -15.29
C CYS A 14 3.57 -16.82 -15.26
N SER A 15 2.43 -17.10 -14.66
CA SER A 15 1.28 -16.26 -14.42
C SER A 15 1.76 -14.93 -13.89
N TYR A 16 1.20 -13.86 -14.45
CA TYR A 16 1.25 -12.51 -13.88
C TYR A 16 0.66 -12.56 -12.46
N VAL A 17 1.46 -13.00 -11.48
CA VAL A 17 1.15 -12.82 -10.07
C VAL A 17 1.46 -11.36 -9.81
N GLN A 18 0.41 -10.56 -9.65
CA GLN A 18 0.58 -9.19 -9.20
C GLN A 18 1.23 -9.24 -7.82
N ALA A 19 2.23 -8.39 -7.57
CA ALA A 19 2.83 -8.28 -6.24
C ALA A 19 1.90 -7.55 -5.28
N ILE A 20 0.68 -7.21 -5.67
CA ILE A 20 -0.38 -6.66 -4.82
C ILE A 20 -1.57 -7.62 -4.82
N ASP A 21 -1.98 -8.00 -3.61
CA ASP A 21 -3.15 -8.80 -3.33
C ASP A 21 -4.05 -8.05 -2.36
N TYR A 22 -5.37 -8.22 -2.48
CA TYR A 22 -6.34 -7.61 -1.57
C TYR A 22 -7.50 -8.55 -1.28
N VAL A 23 -7.89 -8.58 -0.02
CA VAL A 23 -9.01 -9.41 0.46
C VAL A 23 -9.87 -8.62 1.43
N LYS A 24 -11.15 -8.99 1.50
CA LYS A 24 -12.05 -8.48 2.55
C LYS A 24 -11.53 -8.93 3.93
N CYS A 25 -11.64 -8.08 4.94
CA CYS A 25 -11.25 -8.39 6.30
C CYS A 25 -12.39 -8.13 7.31
N GLY A 26 -12.17 -8.55 8.56
CA GLY A 26 -13.16 -8.42 9.63
C GLY A 26 -14.42 -9.24 9.41
N SER A 27 -15.36 -9.14 10.36
CA SER A 27 -16.64 -9.85 10.35
C SER A 27 -17.85 -8.93 10.20
N GLY A 28 -17.62 -7.63 10.03
CA GLY A 28 -18.69 -6.63 9.93
C GLY A 28 -19.27 -6.49 8.52
N LYS A 29 -20.03 -5.41 8.31
CA LYS A 29 -20.58 -5.08 6.99
C LYS A 29 -19.46 -4.81 5.98
N GLN A 30 -19.82 -4.93 4.70
CA GLN A 30 -18.95 -4.62 3.57
C GLN A 30 -19.72 -3.81 2.51
N ILE A 31 -19.86 -2.52 2.75
CA ILE A 31 -20.58 -1.58 1.88
C ILE A 31 -19.77 -1.14 0.64
N LEU A 32 -18.43 -1.17 0.72
CA LEU A 32 -17.53 -0.93 -0.41
C LEU A 32 -17.10 -2.26 -1.03
N ASN A 33 -17.36 -2.45 -2.32
CA ASN A 33 -16.98 -3.63 -3.08
C ASN A 33 -15.93 -3.26 -4.14
N LEU A 34 -14.67 -3.51 -3.82
CA LEU A 34 -13.54 -3.44 -4.73
C LEU A 34 -13.54 -4.68 -5.64
N LYS A 35 -13.86 -4.49 -6.92
CA LYS A 35 -13.83 -5.53 -7.95
C LYS A 35 -12.44 -5.67 -8.54
N GLU A 36 -11.77 -4.55 -8.78
CA GLU A 36 -10.43 -4.51 -9.37
C GLU A 36 -9.58 -3.44 -8.68
N LEU A 37 -8.35 -3.81 -8.37
CA LEU A 37 -7.28 -2.89 -8.01
C LEU A 37 -6.01 -3.35 -8.70
N ARG A 38 -5.47 -2.52 -9.60
CA ARG A 38 -4.20 -2.76 -10.26
C ARG A 38 -3.31 -1.56 -10.12
N ILE A 39 -2.04 -1.80 -9.86
CA ILE A 39 -1.03 -0.74 -9.76
C ILE A 39 0.12 -1.09 -10.69
N ASN A 40 0.57 -0.12 -11.47
CA ASN A 40 1.69 -0.25 -12.41
C ASN A 40 2.67 0.91 -12.18
N PRO A 41 3.98 0.68 -12.02
CA PRO A 41 4.67 -0.61 -12.05
C PRO A 41 4.37 -1.47 -10.82
N ASP A 42 4.46 -2.78 -11.05
CA ASP A 42 4.33 -3.80 -10.02
C ASP A 42 5.65 -4.59 -9.93
N PRO A 43 6.39 -4.54 -8.81
CA PRO A 43 6.10 -3.82 -7.57
C PRO A 43 6.23 -2.28 -7.69
N ILE A 44 5.52 -1.57 -6.81
CA ILE A 44 5.44 -0.10 -6.79
C ILE A 44 6.83 0.51 -6.64
N ARG A 45 7.14 1.57 -7.40
CA ARG A 45 8.41 2.29 -7.26
C ARG A 45 8.21 3.56 -6.44
N LEU A 46 8.87 3.64 -5.28
CA LEU A 46 8.73 4.76 -4.34
C LEU A 46 9.52 6.02 -4.74
N SER A 47 10.16 6.06 -5.91
CA SER A 47 10.92 7.23 -6.36
C SER A 47 11.07 7.26 -7.87
N GLY A 48 10.98 8.47 -8.43
CA GLY A 48 11.41 8.80 -9.78
C GLY A 48 10.42 8.52 -10.92
N LYS A 49 9.28 7.88 -10.66
CA LYS A 49 8.19 7.70 -11.65
C LYS A 49 6.82 7.68 -10.97
N ASN A 50 5.82 8.18 -11.69
CA ASN A 50 4.43 8.09 -11.29
C ASN A 50 3.95 6.63 -11.31
N ALA A 51 2.96 6.31 -10.48
CA ALA A 51 2.28 5.02 -10.54
C ALA A 51 0.92 5.19 -11.19
N LEU A 52 0.56 4.25 -12.05
CA LEU A 52 -0.76 4.14 -12.65
C LEU A 52 -1.62 3.23 -11.79
N ILE A 53 -2.75 3.73 -11.31
CA ILE A 53 -3.72 2.96 -10.55
C ILE A 53 -4.97 2.76 -11.40
N SER A 54 -5.39 1.50 -11.55
CA SER A 54 -6.70 1.16 -12.08
C SER A 54 -7.55 0.60 -10.94
N ILE A 55 -8.75 1.14 -10.78
CA ILE A 55 -9.67 0.80 -9.70
C ILE A 55 -11.08 0.64 -10.26
N ASP A 56 -11.75 -0.45 -9.91
CA ASP A 56 -13.19 -0.63 -10.07
C ASP A 56 -13.76 -0.96 -8.69
N ALA A 57 -14.51 -0.03 -8.13
CA ALA A 57 -15.12 -0.16 -6.82
C ALA A 57 -16.57 0.34 -6.83
N ALA A 58 -17.45 -0.35 -6.12
CA ALA A 58 -18.84 0.07 -5.93
C ALA A 58 -19.13 0.29 -4.45
N LEU A 59 -19.56 1.49 -4.10
CA LEU A 59 -20.10 1.81 -2.79
C LEU A 59 -21.61 1.60 -2.82
N ASN A 60 -22.12 0.61 -2.09
CA ASN A 60 -23.51 0.18 -2.14
C ASN A 60 -24.41 0.86 -1.10
N GLU A 61 -23.83 1.33 0.00
CA GLU A 61 -24.53 2.06 1.06
C GLU A 61 -23.81 3.38 1.33
N GLU A 62 -24.52 4.36 1.87
CA GLU A 62 -23.93 5.66 2.23
C GLU A 62 -22.87 5.50 3.33
N ILE A 63 -21.76 6.23 3.21
CA ILE A 63 -20.84 6.46 4.34
C ILE A 63 -21.33 7.71 5.07
N PRO A 64 -21.89 7.56 6.29
CA PRO A 64 -22.49 8.68 6.99
C PRO A 64 -21.41 9.64 7.50
N ALA A 65 -21.76 10.94 7.55
CA ALA A 65 -20.94 11.96 8.22
C ALA A 65 -20.52 11.49 9.64
N GLY A 66 -19.28 11.74 10.03
CA GLY A 66 -18.72 11.28 11.31
C GLY A 66 -18.19 9.83 11.32
N ALA A 67 -18.31 9.07 10.22
CA ALA A 67 -17.58 7.81 10.07
C ALA A 67 -16.05 8.05 10.08
N LYS A 68 -15.31 7.05 10.55
CA LYS A 68 -13.84 7.08 10.69
C LYS A 68 -13.20 6.07 9.74
N ILE A 69 -12.06 6.43 9.19
CA ILE A 69 -11.15 5.54 8.47
C ILE A 69 -10.03 5.18 9.43
N HIS A 70 -9.86 3.89 9.67
CA HIS A 70 -8.78 3.33 10.45
C HIS A 70 -7.83 2.59 9.53
N ILE A 71 -6.62 3.13 9.37
CA ILE A 71 -5.58 2.53 8.53
C ILE A 71 -4.54 1.91 9.46
N LYS A 72 -4.28 0.61 9.35
CA LYS A 72 -3.13 -0.04 9.97
C LYS A 72 -2.18 -0.44 8.87
N ALA A 73 -0.88 -0.22 9.07
CA ALA A 73 0.13 -0.69 8.14
C ALA A 73 1.24 -1.41 8.89
N TRP A 74 1.82 -2.42 8.25
CA TRP A 74 2.94 -3.20 8.75
C TRP A 74 3.96 -3.38 7.64
N LYS A 75 5.23 -3.22 8.00
CA LYS A 75 6.35 -3.69 7.18
C LYS A 75 6.62 -5.15 7.52
N VAL A 76 6.64 -6.02 6.51
CA VAL A 76 6.86 -7.47 6.68
C VAL A 76 8.31 -7.81 6.36
N LYS A 77 9.09 -8.18 7.38
CA LYS A 77 10.48 -8.63 7.22
C LYS A 77 10.56 -10.13 7.41
N LYS A 78 11.25 -10.81 6.49
CA LYS A 78 11.59 -12.22 6.66
C LYS A 78 12.89 -12.32 7.45
N ILE A 79 12.86 -12.97 8.61
CA ILE A 79 14.08 -13.32 9.35
C ILE A 79 14.09 -14.84 9.47
N PHE A 80 15.02 -15.49 8.78
CA PHE A 80 15.04 -16.95 8.58
C PHE A 80 13.73 -17.48 7.97
N ALA A 81 13.03 -18.37 8.69
CA ALA A 81 11.77 -18.98 8.28
C ALA A 81 10.53 -18.22 8.80
N TRP A 82 10.70 -17.12 9.55
CA TRP A 82 9.62 -16.42 10.23
C TRP A 82 9.38 -15.04 9.62
N ASP A 83 8.11 -14.64 9.52
CA ASP A 83 7.72 -13.29 9.11
C ASP A 83 7.48 -12.42 10.36
N ILE A 84 8.21 -11.30 10.44
CA ILE A 84 8.07 -10.30 11.49
C ILE A 84 7.33 -9.09 10.94
N TYR A 85 6.31 -8.65 11.69
CA TYR A 85 5.44 -7.54 11.35
C TYR A 85 5.78 -6.31 12.17
N LEU A 86 6.39 -5.31 11.54
CA LEU A 86 6.72 -4.04 12.16
C LEU A 86 5.58 -3.05 11.90
N LYS A 87 4.78 -2.75 12.93
CA LYS A 87 3.65 -1.83 12.82
C LYS A 87 4.14 -0.40 12.52
N ALA A 88 3.46 0.27 11.61
CA ALA A 88 3.71 1.67 11.30
C ALA A 88 3.36 2.55 12.52
N PRO A 89 4.24 3.48 12.92
CA PRO A 89 3.86 4.55 13.84
C PRO A 89 2.79 5.45 13.21
N CYS A 90 2.01 6.16 14.03
CA CYS A 90 0.99 7.07 13.51
C CYS A 90 1.64 8.28 12.81
N LEU A 91 1.70 8.23 11.48
CA LEU A 91 2.30 9.26 10.63
C LEU A 91 1.43 9.41 9.38
N LEU A 92 1.03 10.64 9.04
CA LEU A 92 0.29 10.97 7.82
C LEU A 92 -1.00 10.12 7.63
N ALA A 93 -1.86 10.04 8.67
CA ALA A 93 -3.10 9.26 8.71
C ALA A 93 -2.96 7.72 8.73
N ILE A 94 -1.76 7.18 8.53
CA ILE A 94 -1.49 5.75 8.71
C ILE A 94 -1.31 5.47 10.19
N GLY A 95 -2.02 4.50 10.75
CA GLY A 95 -1.92 4.07 12.15
C GLY A 95 -2.89 4.76 13.11
N CYS A 96 -3.71 5.70 12.64
CA CYS A 96 -4.67 6.46 13.44
C CYS A 96 -6.10 6.42 12.87
N ASP A 97 -7.07 6.67 13.75
CA ASP A 97 -8.44 6.96 13.35
C ASP A 97 -8.54 8.38 12.79
N VAL A 98 -8.97 8.51 11.54
CA VAL A 98 -9.21 9.81 10.91
C VAL A 98 -10.66 9.87 10.47
N GLU A 99 -11.36 10.96 10.79
CA GLU A 99 -12.70 11.19 10.27
C GLU A 99 -12.68 11.23 8.73
N HIS A 100 -13.52 10.44 8.07
CA HIS A 100 -13.45 10.27 6.61
C HIS A 100 -13.62 11.58 5.84
N CYS A 101 -14.45 12.52 6.33
CA CYS A 101 -14.62 13.85 5.72
C CYS A 101 -13.32 14.64 5.70
N LYS A 102 -12.58 14.63 6.82
CA LYS A 102 -11.27 15.30 6.91
C LYS A 102 -10.24 14.60 6.03
N PHE A 103 -10.30 13.27 5.96
CA PHE A 103 -9.45 12.48 5.07
C PHE A 103 -9.68 12.86 3.60
N PHE A 104 -10.93 12.81 3.11
CA PHE A 104 -11.24 13.18 1.72
C PHE A 104 -10.92 14.64 1.42
N LYS A 105 -11.19 15.57 2.34
CA LYS A 105 -10.80 16.98 2.18
C LYS A 105 -9.29 17.16 2.05
N TYR A 106 -8.50 16.40 2.80
CA TYR A 106 -7.04 16.46 2.71
C TYR A 106 -6.51 15.97 1.36
N PHE A 107 -7.06 14.87 0.83
CA PHE A 107 -6.57 14.26 -0.41
C PHE A 107 -7.20 14.81 -1.70
N SER A 108 -8.48 15.17 -1.67
CA SER A 108 -9.22 15.66 -2.85
C SER A 108 -9.39 17.18 -2.88
N GLY A 109 -9.13 17.88 -1.76
CA GLY A 109 -9.47 19.29 -1.60
C GLY A 109 -10.98 19.56 -1.36
N GLU A 110 -11.84 18.56 -1.58
CA GLU A 110 -13.29 18.68 -1.48
C GLU A 110 -13.85 17.98 -0.25
N ASN A 111 -14.90 18.56 0.34
CA ASN A 111 -15.61 17.93 1.44
C ASN A 111 -16.68 16.97 0.91
N MET A 112 -16.28 15.74 0.61
CA MET A 112 -17.18 14.69 0.11
C MET A 112 -17.90 14.01 1.28
N CYS A 113 -18.87 14.68 1.89
CA CYS A 113 -19.66 14.13 3.00
C CYS A 113 -21.13 14.58 3.01
N PRO A 114 -22.09 13.65 3.20
CA PRO A 114 -21.91 12.19 3.25
C PRO A 114 -21.53 11.60 1.88
N VAL A 115 -20.87 10.44 1.87
CA VAL A 115 -20.52 9.77 0.59
C VAL A 115 -21.68 8.89 0.17
N LYS A 116 -22.43 9.32 -0.84
CA LYS A 116 -23.58 8.57 -1.36
C LYS A 116 -23.14 7.30 -2.11
N PRO A 117 -24.00 6.28 -2.20
CA PRO A 117 -23.75 5.10 -3.02
C PRO A 117 -23.41 5.48 -4.46
N GLN A 118 -22.29 4.97 -4.97
CA GLN A 118 -21.84 5.23 -6.34
C GLN A 118 -20.79 4.19 -6.77
N SER A 119 -20.64 4.02 -8.07
CA SER A 119 -19.56 3.21 -8.65
C SER A 119 -18.44 4.12 -9.12
N PHE A 120 -17.21 3.74 -8.77
CA PHE A 120 -15.98 4.40 -9.18
C PHE A 120 -15.23 3.47 -10.11
N ARG A 121 -14.96 3.95 -11.32
CA ARG A 121 -14.09 3.26 -12.26
C ARG A 121 -13.04 4.24 -12.76
N GLY A 122 -11.79 3.89 -12.52
CA GLY A 122 -10.62 4.62 -12.99
C GLY A 122 -9.69 3.64 -13.69
N GLU A 123 -9.25 3.98 -14.89
CA GLU A 123 -8.27 3.21 -15.63
C GLU A 123 -7.00 4.05 -15.77
N ALA A 124 -5.87 3.47 -15.35
CA ALA A 124 -4.55 4.11 -15.44
C ALA A 124 -4.48 5.56 -14.90
N ILE A 125 -5.09 5.81 -13.73
CA ILE A 125 -4.97 7.10 -13.03
C ILE A 125 -3.52 7.28 -12.61
N GLU A 126 -2.88 8.34 -13.11
CA GLU A 126 -1.51 8.67 -12.75
C GLU A 126 -1.47 9.36 -11.39
N ILE A 127 -0.75 8.75 -10.44
CA ILE A 127 -0.52 9.29 -9.11
C ILE A 127 0.94 9.65 -8.96
N GLU A 128 1.18 10.92 -8.66
CA GLU A 128 2.50 11.41 -8.29
C GLU A 128 2.89 10.85 -6.93
N MET A 129 4.01 10.13 -6.90
CA MET A 129 4.54 9.59 -5.65
C MET A 129 5.15 10.74 -4.84
N PRO A 130 4.64 11.03 -3.63
CA PRO A 130 5.16 12.14 -2.84
C PRO A 130 6.62 11.90 -2.47
N GLU A 131 7.37 12.98 -2.26
CA GLU A 131 8.72 12.89 -1.71
C GLU A 131 8.66 12.42 -0.25
N LEU A 132 8.93 11.13 -0.05
CA LEU A 132 8.96 10.52 1.27
C LEU A 132 10.33 10.77 1.93
N GLY A 133 10.32 11.27 3.16
CA GLY A 133 11.53 11.33 3.99
C GLY A 133 12.17 9.94 4.16
N SER A 134 13.48 9.89 4.44
CA SER A 134 14.27 8.65 4.45
C SER A 134 13.70 7.54 5.32
N PHE A 135 13.16 7.87 6.49
CA PHE A 135 12.50 6.90 7.38
C PHE A 135 11.21 6.31 6.76
N VAL A 136 10.38 7.16 6.16
CA VAL A 136 9.11 6.74 5.54
C VAL A 136 9.40 5.90 4.29
N LYS A 137 10.37 6.30 3.46
CA LYS A 137 10.82 5.50 2.31
C LYS A 137 11.37 4.15 2.74
N TRP A 138 12.16 4.10 3.81
CA TRP A 138 12.64 2.85 4.38
C TRP A 138 11.47 1.98 4.84
N PHE A 139 10.49 2.53 5.57
CA PHE A 139 9.34 1.78 6.06
C PHE A 139 8.51 1.21 4.92
N ALA A 140 8.14 2.06 3.95
CA ALA A 140 7.30 1.73 2.80
C ALA A 140 7.94 0.75 1.81
N SER A 141 9.27 0.64 1.76
CA SER A 141 9.96 -0.30 0.87
C SER A 141 9.83 -1.78 1.31
N GLY A 142 10.03 -2.73 0.40
CA GLY A 142 9.88 -4.16 0.64
C GLY A 142 8.41 -4.61 0.75
N ARG A 143 8.19 -5.76 1.40
CA ARG A 143 6.85 -6.31 1.61
C ARG A 143 6.11 -5.52 2.68
N PHE A 144 4.85 -5.22 2.42
CA PHE A 144 3.95 -4.52 3.32
C PHE A 144 2.61 -5.24 3.42
N TRP A 145 1.91 -4.94 4.51
CA TRP A 145 0.52 -5.31 4.74
C TRP A 145 -0.19 -4.07 5.27
N ILE A 146 -1.32 -3.71 4.67
CA ILE A 146 -2.15 -2.57 5.04
C ILE A 146 -3.56 -3.10 5.29
N GLU A 147 -4.17 -2.71 6.39
CA GLU A 147 -5.61 -2.89 6.63
C GLU A 147 -6.27 -1.52 6.64
N VAL A 148 -7.32 -1.37 5.84
CA VAL A 148 -8.15 -0.16 5.79
C VAL A 148 -9.55 -0.54 6.23
N GLN A 149 -10.00 0.03 7.34
CA GLN A 149 -11.32 -0.19 7.90
C GLN A 149 -12.11 1.12 7.92
N ILE A 150 -13.36 1.08 7.46
CA ILE A 150 -14.31 2.18 7.60
C ILE A 150 -15.24 1.82 8.76
N ILE A 151 -15.29 2.69 9.76
CA ILE A 151 -16.03 2.51 11.00
C ILE A 151 -17.13 3.57 11.06
N GLY A 152 -18.36 3.15 11.24
CA GLY A 152 -19.52 4.02 11.36
C GLY A 152 -19.56 4.80 12.67
N ARG A 153 -20.60 5.61 12.85
CA ARG A 153 -20.74 6.48 14.02
C ARG A 153 -20.93 5.70 15.32
N ASN A 154 -21.49 4.51 15.25
CA ASN A 154 -21.76 3.64 16.41
C ASN A 154 -20.66 2.58 16.60
N SER A 155 -19.46 2.84 16.06
CA SER A 155 -18.31 1.93 16.09
C SER A 155 -18.53 0.60 15.35
N GLU A 156 -19.55 0.53 14.50
CA GLU A 156 -19.80 -0.61 13.63
C GLU A 156 -18.86 -0.60 12.41
N GLN A 157 -18.33 -1.75 12.03
CA GLN A 157 -17.58 -1.86 10.78
C GLN A 157 -18.54 -1.74 9.58
N LEU A 158 -18.26 -0.76 8.72
CA LEU A 158 -18.95 -0.56 7.45
C LEU A 158 -18.24 -1.26 6.28
N SER A 159 -16.91 -1.29 6.28
CA SER A 159 -16.08 -2.00 5.28
C SER A 159 -14.68 -2.27 5.81
N CYS A 160 -14.03 -3.32 5.34
CA CYS A 160 -12.64 -3.62 5.66
C CYS A 160 -11.94 -4.30 4.49
N TYR A 161 -10.75 -3.80 4.13
CA TYR A 161 -9.85 -4.42 3.17
C TYR A 161 -8.46 -4.61 3.75
N SER A 162 -7.88 -5.78 3.47
CA SER A 162 -6.51 -6.15 3.78
C SER A 162 -5.76 -6.22 2.46
N ILE A 163 -4.74 -5.37 2.30
CA ILE A 163 -3.94 -5.21 1.10
C ILE A 163 -2.52 -5.62 1.44
N LYS A 164 -1.98 -6.59 0.71
CA LYS A 164 -0.59 -7.03 0.84
C LYS A 164 0.13 -6.71 -0.44
N GLY A 165 1.39 -6.29 -0.34
CA GLY A 165 2.21 -6.23 -1.52
C GLY A 165 3.66 -5.86 -1.31
N GLU A 166 4.33 -5.47 -2.39
CA GLU A 166 5.75 -5.08 -2.37
C GLU A 166 5.98 -3.72 -3.04
N ALA A 167 6.85 -2.91 -2.45
CA ALA A 167 7.32 -1.67 -3.04
C ALA A 167 8.86 -1.61 -3.08
N LYS A 168 9.43 -1.13 -4.18
CA LYS A 168 10.86 -0.95 -4.35
C LYS A 168 11.23 0.51 -4.12
N ALA A 169 12.08 0.76 -3.12
CA ALA A 169 12.85 1.98 -3.06
C ALA A 169 13.98 1.85 -4.09
N LEU A 170 14.06 2.78 -5.06
CA LEU A 170 15.33 2.99 -5.76
C LEU A 170 16.24 3.67 -4.73
N PHE A 171 17.00 2.85 -4.01
CA PHE A 171 18.18 3.34 -3.34
C PHE A 171 19.16 3.67 -4.47
N ALA A 172 19.48 4.96 -4.67
CA ALA A 172 20.83 5.24 -5.13
C ALA A 172 21.75 4.52 -4.15
N PRO A 173 22.79 3.79 -4.61
CA PRO A 173 23.72 3.16 -3.69
C PRO A 173 24.11 4.22 -2.68
N LEU A 174 23.92 3.92 -1.39
CA LEU A 174 24.49 4.73 -0.32
C LEU A 174 25.97 4.84 -0.71
N LYS A 175 26.39 6.01 -1.22
CA LYS A 175 27.81 6.34 -1.18
C LYS A 175 28.17 6.14 0.29
N PRO A 176 29.10 5.24 0.63
CA PRO A 176 29.56 5.13 2.00
C PRO A 176 30.09 6.51 2.36
N ASN A 177 29.31 7.27 3.13
CA ASN A 177 29.74 8.55 3.67
C ASN A 177 30.86 8.23 4.65
N SER A 178 32.10 8.27 4.16
CA SER A 178 33.23 9.06 4.65
C SER A 178 33.43 9.23 6.17
N MET A 179 32.91 8.34 7.01
CA MET A 179 33.08 8.37 8.45
C MET A 179 34.07 7.31 8.96
N SER A 180 34.57 6.44 8.08
CA SER A 180 35.66 5.50 8.41
C SER A 180 37.06 6.05 8.09
N GLN A 181 37.20 7.09 7.26
CA GLN A 181 38.52 7.67 6.95
C GLN A 181 39.03 8.69 7.97
N LYS A 182 38.25 9.03 9.00
CA LYS A 182 38.66 10.01 10.02
C LYS A 182 39.24 9.38 11.30
N ILE A 183 39.25 8.05 11.42
CA ILE A 183 39.81 7.35 12.59
C ILE A 183 41.26 6.88 12.35
N GLU A 184 41.69 6.72 11.10
CA GLU A 184 43.05 6.27 10.78
C GLU A 184 44.12 7.39 10.79
N LYS A 185 43.72 8.65 11.02
CA LYS A 185 44.63 9.81 11.02
C LYS A 185 44.98 10.37 12.40
N GLN A 186 44.59 9.68 13.49
CA GLN A 186 44.91 10.08 14.87
C GLN A 186 45.69 9.02 15.66
N ILE A 187 46.23 7.99 15.00
CA ILE A 187 47.13 7.00 15.63
C ILE A 187 48.55 7.10 15.02
N SER A 188 48.89 8.26 14.46
CA SER A 188 50.21 8.49 13.85
C SER A 188 50.67 9.93 14.05
N GLU A 189 50.59 10.42 15.29
CA GLU A 189 51.43 11.52 15.82
C GLU A 189 51.80 11.20 17.27
#